data_AF-A0A7V9GDX2-F1
#
_entry.id   AF-A0A7V9GDX2-F1
#
_cell.length_a   1.000
_cell.length_b   1.000
_cell.length_c   1.000
_cell.angle_alpha   90.00
_cell.angle_beta   90.00
_cell.angle_gamma   90.00
#
_symmetry.space_group_name_H-M   'P 1'
#
loop_
_entity.id
_entity.type
_entity.pdbx_description
1 polymer ?
#
loop_
_entity_poly.entity_id
_entity_poly.type
_entity_poly.pdbx_seq_one_letter_code
_entity_poly.pdbx_strand_id
1 'polypeptide(L)'
;LREVGLIGYKMAADLQAKNIAGVATNTTFDTWWHGGFRSAPYYHNSIGILSEAASADFMSPIEITQDKLKRGGGARGFNSPLETATNFPDAWQGGIWRPSDIAEIEMTASLALLEMAAKFRPRYLRSFYELGKANLESKPNEPNAFVVYAGQPNQEVVARFLEILMWQGIEVYEMKNELEMSLDAGNKNKFGEIPLGSFLVFTAQPQKNNVLSLFEKQVYPERLKANGEAEVPYDVAGWTLPLQMGIDYATAWNIRDLDDKKLQKLTNINRARQILNLNATTESFAKLSNPLKSKPKIGLYKSFTSSMDEGWTRLVFDNHQITYSSVSDQDFRRNNLNFDAIILPADNENSIVKGLSKERYAEEFAGGIGEEGMENLKKFVAGGGKLICFDDSCELIIKQFNLPLKNVLNGLKRNEFYNPGSIVRLNVNTTNALAKGLSKETAAYFINSSAFEISDVSKVKSIAKYAEKEVLLSGWVLGEKYLNGKTALAETDYGKGKIILFAFRPQHRGQTFGTFPFIFNALEK
;
A
#
# COMPACT_ATOMS: atom_id res chain seq x y z
N LEU A 1 13.19 17.03 10.09
CA LEU A 1 12.58 18.02 9.16
C LEU A 1 13.45 19.24 8.87
N ARG A 2 13.98 19.99 9.86
CA ARG A 2 14.83 21.17 9.57
C ARG A 2 16.08 20.83 8.74
N GLU A 3 16.74 19.71 9.04
CA GLU A 3 17.89 19.23 8.26
C GLU A 3 17.53 18.82 6.82
N VAL A 4 16.31 18.32 6.58
CA VAL A 4 15.81 18.03 5.22
C VAL A 4 15.77 19.32 4.40
N GLY A 5 15.25 20.40 4.98
CA GLY A 5 15.23 21.71 4.35
C GLY A 5 16.63 22.24 4.04
N LEU A 6 17.56 22.14 4.99
CA LEU A 6 18.94 22.61 4.81
C LEU A 6 19.64 21.88 3.65
N ILE A 7 19.53 20.55 3.60
CA ILE A 7 20.12 19.74 2.53
C ILE A 7 19.44 20.05 1.19
N GLY A 8 18.10 20.17 1.17
CA GLY A 8 17.36 20.54 -0.04
C GLY A 8 17.77 21.89 -0.59
N TYR A 9 18.00 22.90 0.27
CA TYR A 9 18.50 24.21 -0.18
C TYR A 9 19.95 24.13 -0.69
N LYS A 10 20.80 23.27 -0.12
CA LYS A 10 22.14 23.03 -0.67
C LYS A 10 22.06 22.39 -2.07
N MET A 11 21.20 21.39 -2.26
CA MET A 11 20.97 20.77 -3.58
C MET A 11 20.50 21.82 -4.60
N ALA A 12 19.53 22.65 -4.24
CA ALA A 12 19.03 23.71 -5.11
C ALA A 12 20.15 24.72 -5.48
N ALA A 13 20.97 25.13 -4.50
CA ALA A 13 22.09 26.03 -4.75
C ALA A 13 23.15 25.43 -5.69
N ASP A 14 23.46 24.14 -5.57
CA ASP A 14 24.43 23.46 -6.44
C ASP A 14 23.91 23.27 -7.87
N LEU A 15 22.62 22.93 -8.01
CA LEU A 15 21.96 22.86 -9.31
C LEU A 15 21.98 24.24 -10.00
N GLN A 16 21.68 25.29 -9.26
CA GLN A 16 21.73 26.66 -9.76
C GLN A 16 23.16 27.09 -10.13
N ALA A 17 24.17 26.72 -9.34
CA ALA A 17 25.57 26.99 -9.65
C ALA A 17 26.04 26.31 -10.96
N LYS A 18 25.34 25.26 -11.40
CA LYS A 18 25.52 24.60 -12.70
C LYS A 18 24.65 25.17 -13.82
N ASN A 19 23.91 26.25 -13.57
CA ASN A 19 22.95 26.84 -14.50
C ASN A 19 21.78 25.91 -14.87
N ILE A 20 21.41 24.99 -13.98
CA ILE A 20 20.24 24.14 -14.16
C ILE A 20 18.99 24.91 -13.71
N ALA A 21 18.15 25.27 -14.68
CA ALA A 21 16.86 25.91 -14.44
C ALA A 21 15.76 24.88 -14.11
N GLY A 22 14.61 25.35 -13.64
CA GLY A 22 13.45 24.50 -13.36
C GLY A 22 13.46 23.83 -11.98
N VAL A 23 14.30 24.31 -11.06
CA VAL A 23 14.39 23.76 -9.70
C VAL A 23 13.48 24.52 -8.75
N ALA A 24 12.41 23.86 -8.29
CA ALA A 24 11.51 24.40 -7.28
C ALA A 24 11.90 23.94 -5.87
N THR A 25 11.72 24.82 -4.90
CA THR A 25 11.86 24.56 -3.47
C THR A 25 10.55 24.86 -2.75
N ASN A 26 10.40 24.32 -1.54
CA ASN A 26 9.22 24.53 -0.69
C ASN A 26 7.88 24.22 -1.40
N THR A 27 7.88 23.31 -2.37
CA THR A 27 6.67 22.72 -2.95
C THR A 27 6.02 21.86 -1.89
N THR A 28 4.82 22.23 -1.43
CA THR A 28 4.28 21.74 -0.15
C THR A 28 3.68 20.33 -0.25
N PHE A 29 4.41 19.35 0.27
CA PHE A 29 3.92 17.99 0.52
C PHE A 29 3.80 17.75 2.02
N ASP A 30 2.71 17.14 2.46
CA ASP A 30 2.63 16.73 3.86
C ASP A 30 3.68 15.65 4.18
N THR A 31 3.98 15.46 5.45
CA THR A 31 4.89 14.40 5.91
C THR A 31 4.11 13.34 6.67
N TRP A 32 2.83 13.18 6.33
CA TRP A 32 1.92 12.31 7.05
C TRP A 32 2.29 10.84 6.84
N TRP A 33 2.39 10.40 5.57
CA TRP A 33 2.58 9.00 5.25
C TRP A 33 3.99 8.47 5.60
N HIS A 34 4.03 7.43 6.42
CA HIS A 34 5.26 6.74 6.86
C HIS A 34 5.95 5.92 5.76
N GLY A 35 5.22 5.43 4.76
CA GLY A 35 5.70 4.39 3.84
C GLY A 35 6.47 4.88 2.60
N GLY A 36 6.75 6.19 2.48
CA GLY A 36 7.53 6.72 1.38
C GLY A 36 9.03 6.55 1.62
N PHE A 37 9.83 6.30 0.57
CA PHE A 37 11.28 6.18 0.69
C PHE A 37 11.97 7.43 1.29
N ARG A 38 11.34 8.62 1.17
CA ARG A 38 11.80 9.83 1.87
C ARG A 38 11.42 9.90 3.34
N SER A 39 10.26 9.37 3.73
CA SER A 39 9.70 9.55 5.06
C SER A 39 10.03 8.41 6.02
N ALA A 40 10.17 7.17 5.53
CA ALA A 40 10.59 6.04 6.35
C ALA A 40 11.89 6.30 7.14
N PRO A 41 12.94 6.95 6.58
CA PRO A 41 14.13 7.31 7.35
C PRO A 41 13.84 8.24 8.55
N TYR A 42 12.83 9.11 8.48
CA TYR A 42 12.51 10.04 9.58
C TYR A 42 12.16 9.28 10.87
N TYR A 43 11.47 8.16 10.72
CA TYR A 43 11.07 7.30 11.84
C TYR A 43 12.19 6.39 12.34
N HIS A 44 13.28 6.27 11.56
CA HIS A 44 14.55 5.64 11.95
C HIS A 44 15.58 6.68 12.43
N ASN A 45 15.12 7.83 12.95
CA ASN A 45 15.95 8.95 13.43
C ASN A 45 16.98 9.45 12.42
N SER A 46 16.68 9.29 11.12
CA SER A 46 17.56 9.55 10.00
C SER A 46 16.96 10.57 9.05
N ILE A 47 17.79 11.12 8.18
CA ILE A 47 17.35 12.07 7.15
C ILE A 47 17.08 11.28 5.87
N GLY A 48 15.87 11.40 5.33
CA GLY A 48 15.50 10.90 4.01
C GLY A 48 15.30 12.05 3.04
N ILE A 49 15.81 11.90 1.81
CA ILE A 49 15.63 12.84 0.71
C ILE A 49 15.10 12.05 -0.48
N LEU A 50 14.19 12.66 -1.22
CA LEU A 50 13.74 12.18 -2.52
C LEU A 50 13.92 13.33 -3.51
N SER A 51 14.61 13.02 -4.60
CA SER A 51 14.73 13.85 -5.80
C SER A 51 13.92 13.22 -6.92
N GLU A 52 13.30 14.06 -7.73
CA GLU A 52 12.55 13.68 -8.92
C GLU A 52 12.88 14.64 -10.05
N ALA A 53 13.07 14.11 -11.25
CA ALA A 53 13.24 14.87 -12.48
C ALA A 53 12.16 14.48 -13.49
N ALA A 54 11.82 15.41 -14.39
CA ALA A 54 10.85 15.15 -15.45
C ALA A 54 11.32 14.01 -16.37
N SER A 55 10.41 13.14 -16.80
CA SER A 55 10.74 12.02 -17.69
C SER A 55 11.22 12.50 -19.06
N ALA A 56 12.26 11.86 -19.60
CA ALA A 56 12.70 11.99 -21.00
C ALA A 56 12.06 10.90 -21.90
N ASP A 57 10.84 10.51 -21.57
CA ASP A 57 10.04 9.52 -22.29
C ASP A 57 10.74 8.16 -22.47
N PHE A 58 10.98 7.71 -23.72
CA PHE A 58 11.70 6.48 -24.07
C PHE A 58 13.21 6.55 -23.84
N MET A 59 13.65 7.30 -22.82
CA MET A 59 15.05 7.64 -22.62
C MET A 59 15.68 8.24 -23.88
N SER A 60 14.95 9.14 -24.54
CA SER A 60 15.37 9.84 -25.75
C SER A 60 15.23 11.34 -25.57
N PRO A 61 16.05 12.17 -26.25
CA PRO A 61 15.83 13.61 -26.25
C PRO A 61 14.41 13.96 -26.73
N ILE A 62 13.69 14.76 -25.95
CA ILE A 62 12.36 15.26 -26.29
C ILE A 62 12.35 16.78 -26.31
N GLU A 63 11.60 17.37 -27.22
CA GLU A 63 11.41 18.81 -27.24
C GLU A 63 10.18 19.19 -26.39
N ILE A 64 10.44 19.99 -25.34
CA ILE A 64 9.41 20.60 -24.50
C ILE A 64 9.30 22.07 -24.88
N THR A 65 8.21 22.43 -25.55
CA THR A 65 7.94 23.80 -25.95
C THR A 65 7.36 24.62 -24.80
N GLN A 66 7.50 25.95 -24.84
CA GLN A 66 6.84 26.83 -23.88
C GLN A 66 5.33 26.63 -23.85
N ASP A 67 4.69 26.36 -24.99
CA ASP A 67 3.25 26.10 -25.04
C ASP A 67 2.86 24.76 -24.39
N LYS A 68 3.75 23.76 -24.36
CA LYS A 68 3.55 22.56 -23.52
C LYS A 68 3.63 22.92 -22.04
N LEU A 69 4.59 23.75 -21.63
CA LEU A 69 4.73 24.20 -20.24
C LEU A 69 3.54 25.05 -19.78
N LYS A 70 3.07 25.99 -20.60
CA LYS A 70 1.86 26.80 -20.32
C LYS A 70 0.63 25.92 -20.10
N ARG A 71 0.48 24.84 -20.89
CA ARG A 71 -0.62 23.89 -20.76
C ARG A 71 -0.52 23.00 -19.52
N GLY A 72 0.69 22.79 -18.99
CA GLY A 72 0.92 22.00 -17.77
C GLY A 72 0.33 22.65 -16.52
N GLY A 73 0.18 23.98 -16.51
CA GLY A 73 -0.33 24.75 -15.37
C GLY A 73 0.60 24.72 -14.15
N GLY A 74 0.16 25.36 -13.06
CA GLY A 74 0.91 25.39 -11.80
C GLY A 74 0.90 24.05 -11.05
N ALA A 75 1.77 23.94 -10.05
CA ALA A 75 1.82 22.82 -9.12
C ALA A 75 1.81 23.30 -7.66
N ARG A 76 1.98 22.38 -6.71
CA ARG A 76 2.04 22.76 -5.29
C ARG A 76 3.25 23.66 -5.04
N GLY A 77 3.00 24.91 -4.66
CA GLY A 77 4.04 25.88 -4.34
C GLY A 77 4.42 26.84 -5.47
N PHE A 78 3.83 26.74 -6.68
CA PHE A 78 4.01 27.75 -7.73
C PHE A 78 2.83 27.77 -8.72
N ASN A 79 2.47 28.95 -9.23
CA ASN A 79 1.28 29.13 -10.07
C ASN A 79 1.49 28.74 -11.54
N SER A 80 2.73 28.80 -12.02
CA SER A 80 3.08 28.54 -13.41
C SER A 80 4.53 28.05 -13.50
N PRO A 81 4.85 27.07 -14.35
CA PRO A 81 6.22 26.58 -14.56
C PRO A 81 7.09 27.58 -15.33
N LEU A 82 6.50 28.68 -15.82
CA LEU A 82 7.20 29.75 -16.51
C LEU A 82 7.34 31.03 -15.67
N GLU A 83 6.73 31.07 -14.48
CA GLU A 83 6.73 32.25 -13.63
C GLU A 83 7.83 32.13 -12.57
N THR A 84 8.79 33.05 -12.60
CA THR A 84 9.81 33.18 -11.56
C THR A 84 9.19 33.56 -10.23
N ALA A 85 9.55 32.84 -9.17
CA ALA A 85 9.13 33.10 -7.79
C ALA A 85 10.29 32.91 -6.82
N THR A 86 10.17 33.39 -5.57
CA THR A 86 11.21 33.23 -4.55
C THR A 86 11.63 31.78 -4.33
N ASN A 87 10.69 30.84 -4.45
CA ASN A 87 10.93 29.41 -4.31
C ASN A 87 11.15 28.69 -5.65
N PHE A 88 11.16 29.42 -6.76
CA PHE A 88 11.39 28.93 -8.13
C PHE A 88 12.03 30.06 -8.96
N PRO A 89 13.27 30.47 -8.64
CA PRO A 89 13.86 31.71 -9.18
C PRO A 89 14.16 31.62 -10.68
N ASP A 90 14.62 30.46 -11.14
CA ASP A 90 15.08 30.24 -12.51
C ASP A 90 14.11 29.32 -13.25
N ALA A 91 12.99 29.88 -13.73
CA ALA A 91 11.98 29.11 -14.46
C ALA A 91 12.53 28.57 -15.80
N TRP A 92 12.44 27.25 -16.02
CA TRP A 92 12.91 26.65 -17.27
C TRP A 92 12.00 27.02 -18.45
N GLN A 93 12.58 27.57 -19.51
CA GLN A 93 11.85 28.12 -20.65
C GLN A 93 11.52 27.08 -21.74
N GLY A 94 11.70 25.79 -21.45
CA GLY A 94 11.61 24.72 -22.42
C GLY A 94 12.86 24.60 -23.29
N GLY A 95 12.85 23.59 -24.16
CA GLY A 95 13.97 23.21 -25.00
C GLY A 95 14.07 21.70 -25.16
N ILE A 96 15.23 21.23 -25.61
CA ILE A 96 15.52 19.80 -25.69
C ILE A 96 15.83 19.30 -24.28
N TRP A 97 14.99 18.40 -23.78
CA TRP A 97 15.16 17.67 -22.54
C TRP A 97 15.73 16.28 -22.82
N ARG A 98 16.85 15.93 -22.18
CA ARG A 98 17.60 14.71 -22.44
C ARG A 98 17.68 13.83 -21.20
N PRO A 99 17.88 12.51 -21.39
CA PRO A 99 18.28 11.63 -20.29
C PRO A 99 19.55 12.09 -19.57
N SER A 100 20.49 12.74 -20.28
CA SER A 100 21.69 13.32 -19.67
C SER A 100 21.38 14.45 -18.71
N ASP A 101 20.33 15.24 -18.96
CA ASP A 101 19.94 16.37 -18.12
C ASP A 101 19.38 15.84 -16.78
N ILE A 102 18.57 14.77 -16.84
CA ILE A 102 18.12 14.02 -15.66
C ILE A 102 19.32 13.48 -14.87
N ALA A 103 20.25 12.81 -15.55
CA ALA A 103 21.42 12.23 -14.90
C ALA A 103 22.29 13.31 -14.23
N GLU A 104 22.48 14.46 -14.87
CA GLU A 104 23.24 15.57 -14.29
C GLU A 104 22.57 16.15 -13.04
N ILE A 105 21.24 16.31 -13.06
CA ILE A 105 20.47 16.75 -11.90
C ILE A 105 20.63 15.78 -10.74
N GLU A 106 20.38 14.50 -10.97
CA GLU A 106 20.41 13.47 -9.93
C GLU A 106 21.83 13.28 -9.36
N MET A 107 22.85 13.33 -10.21
CA MET A 107 24.25 13.29 -9.76
C MET A 107 24.63 14.52 -8.95
N THR A 108 24.18 15.71 -9.35
CA THR A 108 24.47 16.96 -8.62
C THR A 108 23.78 16.95 -7.26
N ALA A 109 22.50 16.58 -7.20
CA ALA A 109 21.76 16.47 -5.95
C ALA A 109 22.37 15.41 -5.01
N SER A 110 22.79 14.26 -5.56
CA SER A 110 23.46 13.20 -4.80
C SER A 110 24.81 13.66 -4.23
N LEU A 111 25.63 14.36 -5.02
CA LEU A 111 26.91 14.91 -4.55
C LEU A 111 26.70 15.98 -3.47
N ALA A 112 25.69 16.84 -3.61
CA ALA A 112 25.33 17.83 -2.61
C ALA A 112 24.98 17.19 -1.26
N LEU A 113 24.21 16.08 -1.28
CA LEU A 113 23.91 15.28 -0.10
C LEU A 113 25.20 14.74 0.55
N LEU A 114 26.08 14.12 -0.25
CA LEU A 114 27.32 13.52 0.24
C LEU A 114 28.28 14.59 0.80
N GLU A 115 28.34 15.77 0.20
CA GLU A 115 29.14 16.88 0.67
C GLU A 115 28.64 17.37 2.04
N MET A 116 27.31 17.54 2.20
CA MET A 116 26.72 17.89 3.49
C MET A 116 27.02 16.81 4.53
N ALA A 117 26.83 15.53 4.18
CA ALA A 117 27.12 14.39 5.06
C ALA A 117 28.58 14.35 5.51
N ALA A 118 29.53 14.62 4.61
CA ALA A 118 30.95 14.65 4.91
C ALA A 118 31.32 15.84 5.81
N LYS A 119 30.87 17.05 5.46
CA LYS A 119 31.19 18.28 6.21
C LYS A 119 30.59 18.30 7.61
N PHE A 120 29.36 17.80 7.77
CA PHE A 120 28.60 17.85 9.02
C PHE A 120 28.47 16.47 9.70
N ARG A 121 29.36 15.53 9.41
CA ARG A 121 29.35 14.17 9.99
C ARG A 121 29.13 14.13 11.51
N PRO A 122 29.89 14.88 12.35
CA PRO A 122 29.69 14.83 13.80
C PRO A 122 28.29 15.29 14.22
N ARG A 123 27.73 16.29 13.52
CA ARG A 123 26.38 16.82 13.76
C ARG A 123 25.31 15.75 13.48
N TYR A 124 25.40 15.08 12.33
CA TYR A 124 24.39 14.07 11.95
C TYR A 124 24.45 12.83 12.84
N LEU A 125 25.65 12.34 13.18
CA LEU A 125 25.81 11.22 14.12
C LEU A 125 25.30 11.59 15.51
N ARG A 126 25.58 12.82 15.99
CA ARG A 126 25.06 13.31 17.26
C ARG A 126 23.54 13.42 17.24
N SER A 127 22.96 13.93 16.14
CA SER A 127 21.51 14.04 15.98
C SER A 127 20.83 12.67 16.01
N PHE A 128 21.38 11.67 15.31
CA PHE A 128 20.87 10.30 15.34
C PHE A 128 20.85 9.74 16.77
N TYR A 129 21.96 9.91 17.51
CA TYR A 129 22.08 9.47 18.89
C TYR A 129 21.10 10.19 19.82
N GLU A 130 21.00 11.52 19.77
CA GLU A 130 20.12 12.29 20.65
C GLU A 130 18.64 12.00 20.39
N LEU A 131 18.24 11.82 19.13
CA LEU A 131 16.87 11.41 18.79
C LEU A 131 16.57 10.01 19.33
N GLY A 132 17.49 9.05 19.16
CA GLY A 132 17.36 7.71 19.72
C GLY A 132 17.28 7.70 21.25
N LYS A 133 18.08 8.54 21.91
CA LYS A 133 18.05 8.71 23.38
C LYS A 133 16.75 9.34 23.85
N ALA A 134 16.28 10.40 23.20
CA ALA A 134 15.01 11.05 23.53
C ALA A 134 13.81 10.09 23.38
N ASN A 135 13.89 9.15 22.44
CA ASN A 135 12.87 8.11 22.28
C ASN A 135 12.81 7.12 23.46
N LEU A 136 13.80 7.05 24.35
CA LEU A 136 13.75 6.20 25.54
C LEU A 136 12.86 6.77 26.65
N GLU A 137 12.62 8.09 26.65
CA GLU A 137 11.82 8.75 27.68
C GLU A 137 10.33 8.44 27.47
N SER A 138 9.68 7.83 28.46
CA SER A 138 8.23 7.58 28.42
C SER A 138 7.42 8.88 28.55
N LYS A 139 6.31 9.00 27.82
CA LYS A 139 5.38 10.13 27.94
C LYS A 139 4.01 9.67 28.45
N PRO A 140 3.28 10.48 29.25
CA PRO A 140 2.01 10.05 29.86
C PRO A 140 0.90 9.63 28.88
N ASN A 141 0.92 10.19 27.66
CA ASN A 141 -0.08 9.92 26.61
C ASN A 141 0.39 8.90 25.57
N GLU A 142 1.53 8.27 25.80
CA GLU A 142 2.04 7.19 24.95
C GLU A 142 1.81 5.85 25.66
N PRO A 143 1.55 4.76 24.91
CA PRO A 143 1.46 3.44 25.51
C PRO A 143 2.84 2.94 25.96
N ASN A 144 2.87 2.03 26.93
CA ASN A 144 4.12 1.44 27.41
C ASN A 144 4.64 0.39 26.42
N ALA A 145 3.74 -0.38 25.80
CA ALA A 145 4.07 -1.40 24.82
C ALA A 145 2.88 -1.72 23.91
N PHE A 146 3.15 -2.46 22.84
CA PHE A 146 2.14 -3.19 22.08
C PHE A 146 2.32 -4.69 22.30
N VAL A 147 1.18 -5.40 22.35
CA VAL A 147 1.10 -6.85 22.50
C VAL A 147 0.74 -7.45 21.15
N VAL A 148 1.48 -8.45 20.70
CA VAL A 148 1.09 -9.34 19.61
C VAL A 148 0.70 -10.67 20.23
N TYR A 149 -0.58 -11.04 20.13
CA TYR A 149 -1.10 -12.20 20.84
C TYR A 149 -0.56 -13.51 20.30
N ALA A 150 -0.21 -14.43 21.19
CA ALA A 150 0.01 -15.83 20.83
C ALA A 150 -1.32 -16.55 20.54
N GLY A 151 -1.25 -17.69 19.83
CA GLY A 151 -2.41 -18.56 19.60
C GLY A 151 -3.42 -18.04 18.56
N GLN A 152 -3.22 -16.85 18.00
CA GLN A 152 -4.02 -16.33 16.89
C GLN A 152 -3.85 -17.18 15.61
N PRO A 153 -4.82 -17.20 14.67
CA PRO A 153 -4.65 -17.92 13.40
C PRO A 153 -3.47 -17.35 12.58
N ASN A 154 -3.02 -18.10 11.58
CA ASN A 154 -1.97 -17.68 10.62
C ASN A 154 -0.59 -17.39 11.24
N GLN A 155 -0.06 -18.36 11.98
CA GLN A 155 1.26 -18.30 12.65
C GLN A 155 2.41 -17.82 11.74
N GLU A 156 2.43 -18.22 10.45
CA GLU A 156 3.44 -17.76 9.49
C GLU A 156 3.37 -16.23 9.24
N VAL A 157 2.18 -15.64 9.25
CA VAL A 157 2.00 -14.19 9.10
C VAL A 157 2.46 -13.46 10.36
N VAL A 158 2.20 -14.02 11.55
CA VAL A 158 2.74 -13.51 12.82
C VAL A 158 4.26 -13.54 12.79
N ALA A 159 4.87 -14.66 12.40
CA ALA A 159 6.33 -14.76 12.26
C ALA A 159 6.88 -13.73 11.26
N ARG A 160 6.24 -13.56 10.09
CA ARG A 160 6.63 -12.54 9.11
C ARG A 160 6.51 -11.12 9.68
N PHE A 161 5.45 -10.82 10.42
CA PHE A 161 5.24 -9.53 11.06
C PHE A 161 6.38 -9.23 12.05
N LEU A 162 6.69 -10.17 12.94
CA LEU A 162 7.79 -10.02 13.90
C LEU A 162 9.15 -9.86 13.19
N GLU A 163 9.39 -10.60 12.10
CA GLU A 163 10.59 -10.47 11.29
C GLU A 163 10.73 -9.08 10.67
N ILE A 164 9.64 -8.51 10.12
CA ILE A 164 9.60 -7.14 9.58
C ILE A 164 9.95 -6.11 10.66
N LEU A 165 9.46 -6.28 11.88
CA LEU A 165 9.79 -5.39 12.99
C LEU A 165 11.28 -5.50 13.36
N MET A 166 11.75 -6.73 13.60
CA MET A 166 13.14 -6.99 13.98
C MET A 166 14.13 -6.49 12.91
N TRP A 167 13.80 -6.63 11.63
CA TRP A 167 14.63 -6.17 10.53
C TRP A 167 14.75 -4.64 10.44
N GLN A 168 13.74 -3.91 10.91
CA GLN A 168 13.79 -2.45 11.09
C GLN A 168 14.53 -2.02 12.37
N GLY A 169 15.09 -2.97 13.12
CA GLY A 169 15.77 -2.72 14.38
C GLY A 169 14.82 -2.49 15.56
N ILE A 170 13.54 -2.83 15.42
CA ILE A 170 12.57 -2.79 16.52
C ILE A 170 12.84 -3.97 17.45
N GLU A 171 12.96 -3.68 18.73
CA GLU A 171 13.14 -4.67 19.77
C GLU A 171 11.80 -5.33 20.10
N VAL A 172 11.80 -6.66 20.04
CA VAL A 172 10.65 -7.52 20.35
C VAL A 172 11.05 -8.47 21.46
N TYR A 173 10.14 -8.69 22.41
CA TYR A 173 10.35 -9.54 23.58
C TYR A 173 9.30 -10.65 23.62
N GLU A 174 9.72 -11.89 23.81
CA GLU A 174 8.83 -13.00 24.18
C GLU A 174 8.44 -12.88 25.65
N MET A 175 7.15 -13.14 25.94
CA MET A 175 6.67 -13.36 27.29
C MET A 175 6.85 -14.82 27.71
N LYS A 176 7.64 -15.07 28.76
CA LYS A 176 7.87 -16.41 29.37
C LYS A 176 6.86 -16.78 30.45
N ASN A 177 6.01 -15.84 30.83
CA ASN A 177 4.95 -16.00 31.81
C ASN A 177 3.73 -15.20 31.34
N GLU A 178 2.56 -15.57 31.85
CA GLU A 178 1.39 -14.71 31.78
C GLU A 178 1.67 -13.38 32.50
N LEU A 179 1.16 -12.29 31.95
CA LEU A 179 1.29 -10.96 32.52
C LEU A 179 -0.07 -10.29 32.58
N GLU A 180 -0.30 -9.51 33.63
CA GLU A 180 -1.47 -8.66 33.74
C GLU A 180 -1.17 -7.28 33.14
N MET A 181 -1.98 -6.84 32.19
CA MET A 181 -1.81 -5.55 31.53
C MET A 181 -3.11 -4.77 31.50
N SER A 182 -3.00 -3.45 31.59
CA SER A 182 -4.10 -2.55 31.29
C SER A 182 -4.08 -2.17 29.81
N LEU A 183 -5.18 -2.50 29.11
CA LEU A 183 -5.33 -2.26 27.68
C LEU A 183 -6.19 -1.04 27.35
N ASP A 184 -6.77 -0.41 28.38
CA ASP A 184 -7.68 0.73 28.24
C ASP A 184 -6.95 2.04 28.54
N ALA A 185 -6.94 2.95 27.55
CA ALA A 185 -6.33 4.27 27.70
C ALA A 185 -7.03 5.12 28.78
N GLY A 186 -8.35 4.97 28.92
CA GLY A 186 -9.19 5.72 29.85
C GLY A 186 -9.21 5.15 31.27
N ASN A 187 -8.85 3.86 31.44
CA ASN A 187 -8.76 3.22 32.75
C ASN A 187 -7.53 2.31 32.85
N LYS A 188 -6.37 2.96 33.06
CA LYS A 188 -5.04 2.31 33.18
C LYS A 188 -4.86 1.41 34.42
N ASN A 189 -5.90 1.28 35.25
CA ASN A 189 -5.93 0.45 36.46
C ASN A 189 -6.80 -0.81 36.28
N LYS A 190 -7.49 -0.96 35.15
CA LYS A 190 -8.19 -2.20 34.82
C LYS A 190 -7.22 -3.15 34.12
N PHE A 191 -6.91 -4.26 34.75
CA PHE A 191 -5.97 -5.26 34.23
C PHE A 191 -6.72 -6.47 33.69
N GLY A 192 -6.18 -7.03 32.60
CA GLY A 192 -6.55 -8.32 32.06
C GLY A 192 -5.31 -9.17 31.82
N GLU A 193 -5.49 -10.49 31.86
CA GLU A 193 -4.42 -11.45 31.63
C GLU A 193 -4.06 -11.53 30.15
N ILE A 194 -2.76 -11.49 29.86
CA ILE A 194 -2.20 -11.71 28.53
C ILE A 194 -1.52 -13.08 28.51
N PRO A 195 -1.85 -13.94 27.52
CA PRO A 195 -1.36 -15.31 27.50
C PRO A 195 0.16 -15.39 27.34
N LEU A 196 0.76 -16.39 28.00
CA LEU A 196 2.12 -16.85 27.79
C LEU A 196 2.44 -17.01 26.30
N GLY A 197 3.69 -16.70 25.91
CA GLY A 197 4.17 -16.84 24.54
C GLY A 197 3.76 -15.68 23.61
N SER A 198 2.96 -14.73 24.10
CA SER A 198 2.71 -13.47 23.39
C SER A 198 4.00 -12.65 23.29
N PHE A 199 4.03 -11.70 22.35
CA PHE A 199 5.19 -10.85 22.11
C PHE A 199 4.90 -9.40 22.52
N LEU A 200 5.88 -8.78 23.17
CA LEU A 200 5.85 -7.39 23.57
C LEU A 200 6.81 -6.54 22.73
N VAL A 201 6.29 -5.40 22.28
CA VAL A 201 7.07 -4.36 21.61
C VAL A 201 6.97 -3.10 22.46
N PHE A 202 7.99 -2.86 23.30
CA PHE A 202 8.02 -1.68 24.15
C PHE A 202 8.14 -0.40 23.33
N THR A 203 7.52 0.68 23.77
CA THR A 203 7.70 1.99 23.13
C THR A 203 8.99 2.66 23.58
N ALA A 204 9.49 2.35 24.78
CA ALA A 204 10.74 2.88 25.34
C ALA A 204 11.98 2.23 24.70
N GLN A 205 12.19 2.49 23.41
CA GLN A 205 13.33 2.01 22.62
C GLN A 205 13.72 3.06 21.57
N PRO A 206 14.94 3.02 21.00
CA PRO A 206 15.39 4.01 20.02
C PRO A 206 14.45 4.16 18.81
N GLN A 207 13.72 3.10 18.46
CA GLN A 207 12.75 3.05 17.36
C GLN A 207 11.32 3.48 17.76
N LYS A 208 11.11 4.14 18.92
CA LYS A 208 9.77 4.54 19.42
C LYS A 208 8.86 5.09 18.33
N ASN A 209 9.32 6.09 17.57
CA ASN A 209 8.48 6.76 16.58
C ASN A 209 8.06 5.81 15.45
N ASN A 210 8.93 4.88 15.05
CA ASN A 210 8.60 3.83 14.09
C ASN A 210 7.56 2.85 14.68
N VAL A 211 7.75 2.40 15.92
CA VAL A 211 6.79 1.55 16.63
C VAL A 211 5.42 2.20 16.71
N LEU A 212 5.33 3.44 17.20
CA LEU A 212 4.06 4.18 17.29
C LEU A 212 3.42 4.31 15.90
N SER A 213 4.20 4.70 14.88
CA SER A 213 3.68 4.87 13.52
C SER A 213 3.12 3.59 12.90
N LEU A 214 3.75 2.43 13.15
CA LEU A 214 3.31 1.15 12.60
C LEU A 214 2.10 0.56 13.33
N PHE A 215 1.98 0.75 14.64
CA PHE A 215 0.96 0.10 15.48
C PHE A 215 -0.27 0.97 15.77
N GLU A 216 -0.11 2.29 15.86
CA GLU A 216 -1.23 3.17 16.12
C GLU A 216 -2.19 3.24 14.93
N LYS A 217 -3.47 3.45 15.23
CA LYS A 217 -4.47 3.80 14.22
C LYS A 217 -4.24 5.25 13.82
N GLN A 218 -4.03 5.49 12.52
CA GLN A 218 -3.88 6.85 12.00
C GLN A 218 -5.23 7.56 12.06
N VAL A 219 -5.23 8.80 12.54
CA VAL A 219 -6.38 9.70 12.52
C VAL A 219 -5.91 10.98 11.83
N TYR A 220 -6.21 11.11 10.53
CA TYR A 220 -5.81 12.29 9.79
C TYR A 220 -6.54 13.53 10.35
N PRO A 221 -5.83 14.63 10.63
CA PRO A 221 -6.43 15.81 11.24
C PRO A 221 -7.51 16.42 10.36
N GLU A 222 -8.63 16.78 10.98
CA GLU A 222 -9.67 17.56 10.34
C GLU A 222 -9.19 18.99 10.12
N ARG A 223 -8.92 19.33 8.87
CA ARG A 223 -8.51 20.68 8.45
C ARG A 223 -9.45 21.16 7.36
N LEU A 224 -9.81 22.44 7.43
CA LEU A 224 -10.63 23.11 6.42
C LEU A 224 -9.81 24.19 5.74
N LYS A 225 -9.97 24.30 4.42
CA LYS A 225 -9.48 25.43 3.63
C LYS A 225 -10.34 26.66 3.93
N ALA A 226 -9.87 27.83 3.50
CA ALA A 226 -10.59 29.11 3.66
C ALA A 226 -12.00 29.11 3.02
N ASN A 227 -12.24 28.28 2.01
CA ASN A 227 -13.54 28.11 1.35
C ASN A 227 -14.48 27.12 2.08
N GLY A 228 -14.07 26.58 3.24
CA GLY A 228 -14.85 25.61 4.01
C GLY A 228 -14.72 24.15 3.55
N GLU A 229 -13.98 23.87 2.48
CA GLU A 229 -13.74 22.50 2.02
C GLU A 229 -12.68 21.80 2.89
N ALA A 230 -12.79 20.47 3.02
CA ALA A 230 -11.76 19.68 3.69
C ALA A 230 -10.40 19.80 2.96
N GLU A 231 -9.34 20.01 3.74
CA GLU A 231 -7.96 19.90 3.27
C GLU A 231 -7.57 18.42 3.23
N VAL A 232 -7.86 17.80 2.09
CA VAL A 232 -7.66 16.36 1.89
C VAL A 232 -6.19 15.94 1.95
N PRO A 233 -5.88 14.70 2.39
CA PRO A 233 -4.53 14.16 2.32
C PRO A 233 -3.95 14.21 0.90
N TYR A 234 -2.65 14.48 0.78
CA TYR A 234 -1.98 14.50 -0.53
C TYR A 234 -1.90 13.10 -1.15
N ASP A 235 -1.49 12.12 -0.33
CA ASP A 235 -1.27 10.72 -0.70
C ASP A 235 -2.03 9.83 0.30
N VAL A 236 -1.42 8.77 0.82
CA VAL A 236 -2.02 7.84 1.79
C VAL A 236 -2.32 8.47 3.16
N ALA A 237 -3.47 8.11 3.75
CA ALA A 237 -3.89 8.55 5.08
C ALA A 237 -3.73 7.51 6.20
N GLY A 238 -3.75 6.20 5.91
CA GLY A 238 -3.65 5.12 6.91
C GLY A 238 -2.73 3.98 6.49
N TRP A 239 -2.01 3.38 7.46
CA TRP A 239 -1.02 2.32 7.22
C TRP A 239 -0.76 1.39 8.42
N THR A 240 -1.61 1.39 9.45
CA THR A 240 -1.49 0.51 10.63
C THR A 240 -1.18 -0.93 10.23
N LEU A 241 0.07 -1.35 10.43
CA LEU A 241 0.62 -2.58 9.90
C LEU A 241 -0.10 -3.84 10.42
N PRO A 242 -0.37 -4.00 11.74
CA PRO A 242 -1.07 -5.20 12.21
C PRO A 242 -2.47 -5.32 11.60
N LEU A 243 -3.19 -4.22 11.35
CA LEU A 243 -4.49 -4.27 10.68
C LEU A 243 -4.35 -4.76 9.23
N GLN A 244 -3.38 -4.24 8.46
CA GLN A 244 -3.16 -4.70 7.08
C GLN A 244 -2.77 -6.18 7.02
N MET A 245 -1.99 -6.64 8.00
CA MET A 245 -1.53 -8.03 8.06
C MET A 245 -2.53 -8.99 8.71
N GLY A 246 -3.64 -8.49 9.26
CA GLY A 246 -4.63 -9.31 9.96
C GLY A 246 -4.10 -9.90 11.27
N ILE A 247 -3.27 -9.14 11.99
CA ILE A 247 -2.65 -9.52 13.26
C ILE A 247 -3.51 -9.01 14.43
N ASP A 248 -3.88 -9.93 15.32
CA ASP A 248 -4.48 -9.62 16.60
C ASP A 248 -3.42 -9.00 17.52
N TYR A 249 -3.69 -7.76 17.95
CA TYR A 249 -2.78 -6.98 18.76
C TYR A 249 -3.54 -6.11 19.76
N ALA A 250 -2.85 -5.66 20.80
CA ALA A 250 -3.39 -4.71 21.77
C ALA A 250 -2.36 -3.66 22.19
N THR A 251 -2.87 -2.53 22.69
CA THR A 251 -2.07 -1.46 23.26
C THR A 251 -1.99 -1.65 24.76
N ALA A 252 -0.79 -1.80 25.33
CA ALA A 252 -0.58 -1.92 26.77
C ALA A 252 -0.19 -0.56 27.37
N TRP A 253 -1.07 -0.01 28.21
CA TRP A 253 -0.89 1.27 28.90
C TRP A 253 -0.23 1.13 30.26
N ASN A 254 -0.37 -0.04 30.88
CA ASN A 254 0.29 -0.38 32.13
C ASN A 254 0.55 -1.89 32.18
N ILE A 255 1.67 -2.29 32.77
CA ILE A 255 2.08 -3.69 32.90
C ILE A 255 2.42 -3.93 34.36
N ARG A 256 1.71 -4.87 34.99
CA ARG A 256 1.90 -5.17 36.42
C ARG A 256 3.03 -6.17 36.61
N ASP A 257 3.77 -6.02 37.71
CA ASP A 257 4.80 -6.95 38.19
C ASP A 257 5.80 -7.37 37.10
N LEU A 258 6.19 -6.42 36.25
CA LEU A 258 7.14 -6.66 35.19
C LEU A 258 8.55 -6.81 35.78
N ASP A 259 9.19 -7.94 35.48
CA ASP A 259 10.60 -8.18 35.79
C ASP A 259 11.33 -8.79 34.59
N ASP A 260 12.66 -8.65 34.56
CA ASP A 260 13.50 -9.11 33.44
C ASP A 260 13.50 -10.63 33.24
N LYS A 261 13.12 -11.42 34.26
CA LYS A 261 13.10 -12.89 34.15
C LYS A 261 11.90 -13.36 33.36
N LYS A 262 10.78 -12.63 33.44
CA LYS A 262 9.51 -12.90 32.72
C LYS A 262 9.59 -12.62 31.22
N LEU A 263 10.63 -11.93 30.75
CA LEU A 263 10.80 -11.59 29.34
C LEU A 263 12.09 -12.15 28.74
N GLN A 264 12.11 -12.28 27.42
CA GLN A 264 13.33 -12.53 26.66
C GLN A 264 13.31 -11.76 25.35
N LYS A 265 14.31 -10.89 25.16
CA LYS A 265 14.52 -10.20 23.89
C LYS A 265 14.77 -11.23 22.79
N LEU A 266 14.06 -11.08 21.67
CA LEU A 266 14.30 -11.86 20.47
C LEU A 266 15.55 -11.33 19.77
N THR A 267 16.54 -12.18 19.58
CA THR A 267 17.77 -11.89 18.80
C THR A 267 17.78 -12.60 17.45
N ASN A 268 16.91 -13.60 17.27
CA ASN A 268 16.77 -14.37 16.05
C ASN A 268 15.30 -14.74 15.86
N ILE A 269 14.80 -14.57 14.64
CA ILE A 269 13.40 -14.88 14.29
C ILE A 269 13.03 -16.34 14.57
N ASN A 270 13.98 -17.28 14.50
CA ASN A 270 13.74 -18.70 14.78
C ASN A 270 13.27 -18.96 16.21
N ARG A 271 13.57 -18.06 17.17
CA ARG A 271 12.99 -18.16 18.52
C ARG A 271 11.48 -17.90 18.49
N ALA A 272 11.03 -16.85 17.78
CA ALA A 272 9.60 -16.62 17.58
C ALA A 272 8.95 -17.77 16.82
N ARG A 273 9.58 -18.26 15.74
CA ARG A 273 9.07 -19.39 14.96
C ARG A 273 8.86 -20.64 15.83
N GLN A 274 9.81 -20.94 16.73
CA GLN A 274 9.67 -22.05 17.68
C GLN A 274 8.42 -21.90 18.57
N ILE A 275 8.18 -20.71 19.14
CA ILE A 275 7.02 -20.42 20.01
C ILE A 275 5.71 -20.56 19.23
N LEU A 276 5.73 -20.13 17.96
CA LEU A 276 4.60 -20.21 17.03
C LEU A 276 4.41 -21.62 16.44
N ASN A 277 5.18 -22.62 16.89
CA ASN A 277 5.20 -24.00 16.39
C ASN A 277 5.51 -24.10 14.88
N LEU A 278 6.44 -23.29 14.40
CA LEU A 278 6.90 -23.25 13.02
C LEU A 278 8.33 -23.80 12.90
N ASN A 279 8.63 -24.35 11.72
CA ASN A 279 9.98 -24.79 11.38
C ASN A 279 10.94 -23.60 11.32
N ALA A 280 12.19 -23.79 11.77
CA ALA A 280 13.23 -22.79 11.63
C ALA A 280 13.50 -22.45 10.15
N THR A 281 13.90 -21.21 9.88
CA THR A 281 14.37 -20.73 8.58
C THR A 281 15.87 -20.44 8.62
N THR A 282 16.54 -20.62 7.49
CA THR A 282 17.95 -20.24 7.28
C THR A 282 18.10 -18.91 6.54
N GLU A 283 17.04 -18.45 5.88
CA GLU A 283 17.04 -17.24 5.07
C GLU A 283 16.09 -16.19 5.67
N SER A 284 16.53 -14.93 5.64
CA SER A 284 15.66 -13.80 5.95
C SER A 284 14.56 -13.69 4.93
N PHE A 285 13.35 -13.48 5.40
CA PHE A 285 12.16 -13.37 4.57
C PHE A 285 11.89 -14.58 3.66
N ALA A 286 12.25 -15.79 4.12
CA ALA A 286 12.07 -17.03 3.37
C ALA A 286 10.64 -17.18 2.82
N LYS A 287 10.52 -17.68 1.59
CA LYS A 287 9.22 -17.83 0.90
C LYS A 287 8.26 -18.69 1.73
N LEU A 288 7.00 -18.29 1.73
CA LEU A 288 5.91 -18.97 2.41
C LEU A 288 5.45 -20.16 1.58
N SER A 289 4.88 -21.15 2.26
CA SER A 289 4.30 -22.34 1.61
C SER A 289 3.15 -21.95 0.69
N ASN A 290 2.96 -22.72 -0.39
CA ASN A 290 1.83 -22.53 -1.28
C ASN A 290 0.51 -22.81 -0.53
N PRO A 291 -0.40 -21.82 -0.43
CA PRO A 291 -1.65 -21.95 0.32
C PRO A 291 -2.71 -22.75 -0.45
N LEU A 292 -2.52 -22.98 -1.76
CA LEU A 292 -3.47 -23.69 -2.60
C LEU A 292 -3.39 -25.21 -2.38
N LYS A 293 -4.55 -25.83 -2.21
CA LYS A 293 -4.71 -27.29 -2.08
C LYS A 293 -4.81 -27.96 -3.43
N SER A 294 -5.44 -27.29 -4.39
CA SER A 294 -5.48 -27.70 -5.78
C SER A 294 -4.28 -27.16 -6.56
N LYS A 295 -4.11 -27.63 -7.80
CA LYS A 295 -3.08 -27.13 -8.74
C LYS A 295 -3.76 -26.46 -9.94
N PRO A 296 -4.36 -25.28 -9.78
CA PRO A 296 -5.01 -24.55 -10.87
C PRO A 296 -3.97 -24.00 -11.86
N LYS A 297 -4.33 -23.97 -13.14
CA LYS A 297 -3.64 -23.19 -14.18
C LYS A 297 -4.09 -21.74 -14.02
N ILE A 298 -3.22 -20.90 -13.50
CA ILE A 298 -3.52 -19.49 -13.22
C ILE A 298 -2.93 -18.62 -14.32
N GLY A 299 -3.79 -17.85 -14.99
CA GLY A 299 -3.39 -16.77 -15.89
C GLY A 299 -3.41 -15.43 -15.16
N LEU A 300 -2.33 -14.66 -15.21
CA LEU A 300 -2.30 -13.27 -14.76
C LEU A 300 -2.18 -12.37 -15.98
N TYR A 301 -3.19 -11.53 -16.24
CA TYR A 301 -3.14 -10.62 -17.37
C TYR A 301 -1.99 -9.63 -17.22
N LYS A 302 -1.20 -9.50 -18.30
CA LYS A 302 -0.05 -8.62 -18.38
C LYS A 302 -0.08 -7.86 -19.70
N SER A 303 -0.53 -6.61 -19.62
CA SER A 303 -0.48 -5.66 -20.73
C SER A 303 0.95 -5.16 -20.98
N PHE A 304 1.19 -4.58 -22.15
CA PHE A 304 2.33 -3.70 -22.36
C PHE A 304 2.18 -2.33 -21.69
N THR A 305 0.97 -1.94 -21.30
CA THR A 305 0.82 -0.82 -20.36
C THR A 305 1.40 -1.24 -19.02
N SER A 306 2.33 -0.44 -18.47
CA SER A 306 2.95 -0.73 -17.18
C SER A 306 1.89 -0.78 -16.07
N SER A 307 1.74 -1.94 -15.43
CA SER A 307 0.79 -2.15 -14.33
C SER A 307 1.53 -2.43 -13.04
N MET A 308 1.43 -1.51 -12.07
CA MET A 308 1.97 -1.76 -10.73
C MET A 308 1.22 -2.88 -10.03
N ASP A 309 -0.10 -2.97 -10.22
CA ASP A 309 -0.93 -3.97 -9.54
C ASP A 309 -0.61 -5.40 -9.99
N GLU A 310 -0.37 -5.61 -11.29
CA GLU A 310 0.13 -6.86 -11.83
C GLU A 310 1.45 -7.27 -11.16
N GLY A 311 2.41 -6.35 -11.08
CA GLY A 311 3.72 -6.61 -10.48
C GLY A 311 3.63 -6.98 -8.99
N TRP A 312 2.76 -6.33 -8.23
CA TRP A 312 2.50 -6.71 -6.84
C TRP A 312 1.86 -8.11 -6.75
N THR A 313 0.95 -8.45 -7.66
CA THR A 313 0.28 -9.77 -7.65
C THR A 313 1.30 -10.87 -7.88
N ARG A 314 2.26 -10.64 -8.79
CA ARG A 314 3.41 -11.51 -9.01
C ARG A 314 4.26 -11.65 -7.77
N LEU A 315 4.59 -10.55 -7.09
CA LEU A 315 5.35 -10.61 -5.84
C LEU A 315 4.65 -11.47 -4.78
N VAL A 316 3.33 -11.32 -4.62
CA VAL A 316 2.56 -12.15 -3.67
C VAL A 316 2.60 -13.62 -4.06
N PHE A 317 2.46 -13.94 -5.35
CA PHE A 317 2.54 -15.33 -5.83
C PHE A 317 3.94 -15.92 -5.68
N ASP A 318 4.98 -15.18 -6.03
CA ASP A 318 6.38 -15.60 -5.89
C ASP A 318 6.75 -15.84 -4.42
N ASN A 319 6.26 -14.98 -3.52
CA ASN A 319 6.45 -15.11 -2.07
C ASN A 319 5.70 -16.31 -1.48
N HIS A 320 4.60 -16.75 -2.09
CA HIS A 320 3.82 -17.92 -1.67
C HIS A 320 4.06 -19.14 -2.57
N GLN A 321 5.05 -19.11 -3.47
CA GLN A 321 5.35 -20.23 -4.37
C GLN A 321 4.14 -20.70 -5.20
N ILE A 322 3.24 -19.77 -5.54
CA ILE A 322 2.09 -20.03 -6.42
C ILE A 322 2.58 -19.95 -7.86
N THR A 323 2.37 -21.02 -8.62
CA THR A 323 2.72 -21.03 -10.05
C THR A 323 1.64 -20.33 -10.87
N TYR A 324 2.04 -19.42 -11.74
CA TYR A 324 1.16 -18.69 -12.65
C TYR A 324 1.83 -18.53 -14.03
N SER A 325 1.05 -18.14 -15.03
CA SER A 325 1.53 -17.73 -16.35
C SER A 325 1.07 -16.31 -16.64
N SER A 326 1.97 -15.47 -17.14
CA SER A 326 1.56 -14.17 -17.69
C SER A 326 0.77 -14.40 -18.98
N VAL A 327 -0.36 -13.71 -19.12
CA VAL A 327 -1.24 -13.79 -20.29
C VAL A 327 -1.22 -12.44 -20.99
N SER A 328 -0.65 -12.40 -22.19
CA SER A 328 -0.43 -11.17 -22.94
C SER A 328 -1.68 -10.70 -23.68
N ASP A 329 -1.68 -9.47 -24.18
CA ASP A 329 -2.74 -8.97 -25.06
C ASP A 329 -2.96 -9.87 -26.30
N GLN A 330 -1.88 -10.44 -26.84
CA GLN A 330 -1.94 -11.36 -27.99
C GLN A 330 -2.63 -12.68 -27.63
N ASP A 331 -2.45 -13.19 -26.42
CA ASP A 331 -3.07 -14.44 -25.99
C ASP A 331 -4.59 -14.30 -25.91
N PHE A 332 -5.09 -13.16 -25.42
CA PHE A 332 -6.52 -12.85 -25.44
C PHE A 332 -7.05 -12.76 -26.87
N ARG A 333 -6.37 -12.00 -27.75
CA ARG A 333 -6.80 -11.85 -29.17
C ARG A 333 -6.83 -13.19 -29.91
N ARG A 334 -5.84 -14.05 -29.68
CA ARG A 334 -5.71 -15.37 -30.34
C ARG A 334 -6.49 -16.50 -29.66
N ASN A 335 -7.24 -16.21 -28.60
CA ASN A 335 -7.99 -17.19 -27.80
C ASN A 335 -7.11 -18.28 -27.15
N ASN A 336 -5.90 -17.93 -26.72
CA ASN A 336 -4.98 -18.82 -26.01
C ASN A 336 -5.26 -18.82 -24.48
N LEU A 337 -6.52 -18.95 -24.09
CA LEU A 337 -6.97 -18.81 -22.69
C LEU A 337 -7.19 -20.17 -22.00
N ASN A 338 -6.17 -21.04 -22.00
CA ASN A 338 -6.24 -22.38 -21.40
C ASN A 338 -5.88 -22.37 -19.89
N PHE A 339 -6.77 -21.78 -19.09
CA PHE A 339 -6.59 -21.60 -17.65
C PHE A 339 -7.79 -22.12 -16.85
N ASP A 340 -7.59 -22.39 -15.57
CA ASP A 340 -8.69 -22.61 -14.63
C ASP A 340 -9.21 -21.26 -14.09
N ALA A 341 -8.30 -20.30 -13.89
CA ALA A 341 -8.60 -18.95 -13.43
C ALA A 341 -7.73 -17.91 -14.15
N ILE A 342 -8.33 -16.77 -14.51
CA ILE A 342 -7.65 -15.59 -15.04
C ILE A 342 -7.86 -14.42 -14.08
N ILE A 343 -6.78 -13.72 -13.72
CA ILE A 343 -6.80 -12.50 -12.92
C ILE A 343 -6.60 -11.28 -13.82
N LEU A 344 -7.48 -10.30 -13.69
CA LEU A 344 -7.28 -8.95 -14.20
C LEU A 344 -6.81 -8.05 -13.04
N PRO A 345 -5.62 -7.42 -13.16
CA PRO A 345 -5.13 -6.44 -12.19
C PRO A 345 -6.04 -5.21 -12.16
N ALA A 346 -5.85 -4.34 -11.17
CA ALA A 346 -6.54 -3.06 -11.03
C ALA A 346 -6.13 -2.01 -12.08
N ASP A 347 -6.42 -2.32 -13.34
CA ASP A 347 -6.23 -1.46 -14.51
C ASP A 347 -7.57 -1.20 -15.20
N ASN A 348 -7.72 -0.02 -15.80
CA ASN A 348 -8.97 0.41 -16.42
C ASN A 348 -9.12 -0.03 -17.90
N GLU A 349 -10.27 0.28 -18.51
CA GLU A 349 -10.60 -0.04 -19.91
C GLU A 349 -9.57 0.50 -20.92
N ASN A 350 -8.99 1.68 -20.69
CA ASN A 350 -7.97 2.21 -21.61
C ASN A 350 -6.70 1.36 -21.57
N SER A 351 -6.28 0.89 -20.41
CA SER A 351 -5.11 0.02 -20.30
C SER A 351 -5.37 -1.39 -20.84
N ILE A 352 -6.49 -2.00 -20.44
CA ILE A 352 -6.78 -3.41 -20.78
C ILE A 352 -7.23 -3.57 -22.24
N VAL A 353 -8.19 -2.76 -22.69
CA VAL A 353 -8.84 -2.97 -24.00
C VAL A 353 -8.09 -2.21 -25.10
N LYS A 354 -7.73 -0.95 -24.85
CA LYS A 354 -7.09 -0.10 -25.87
C LYS A 354 -5.57 -0.25 -25.88
N GLY A 355 -4.95 -0.39 -24.71
CA GLY A 355 -3.50 -0.52 -24.54
C GLY A 355 -2.72 0.69 -25.04
N LEU A 356 -1.46 0.46 -25.42
CA LEU A 356 -0.56 1.51 -25.92
C LEU A 356 -0.95 1.98 -27.34
N SER A 357 -0.79 3.26 -27.63
CA SER A 357 -1.11 3.87 -28.93
C SER A 357 -0.21 3.31 -30.04
N LYS A 358 -0.82 2.96 -31.19
CA LYS A 358 -0.12 2.48 -32.39
C LYS A 358 0.69 3.58 -33.08
N GLU A 359 0.32 4.84 -32.84
CA GLU A 359 1.03 6.00 -33.39
C GLU A 359 2.37 6.23 -32.68
N ARG A 360 2.47 5.83 -31.40
CA ARG A 360 3.64 6.08 -30.54
C ARG A 360 4.51 4.86 -30.32
N TYR A 361 3.94 3.66 -30.34
CA TYR A 361 4.64 2.41 -30.02
C TYR A 361 4.66 1.48 -31.23
N ALA A 362 5.71 0.65 -31.32
CA ALA A 362 5.81 -0.39 -32.34
C ALA A 362 4.64 -1.39 -32.22
N GLU A 363 4.28 -2.01 -33.35
CA GLU A 363 3.06 -2.84 -33.46
C GLU A 363 3.02 -3.98 -32.44
N GLU A 364 4.18 -4.55 -32.11
CA GLU A 364 4.29 -5.64 -31.13
C GLU A 364 3.93 -5.21 -29.70
N PHE A 365 4.04 -3.92 -29.37
CA PHE A 365 3.75 -3.34 -28.05
C PHE A 365 2.43 -2.57 -28.00
N ALA A 366 1.87 -2.22 -29.16
CA ALA A 366 0.68 -1.40 -29.26
C ALA A 366 -0.62 -2.22 -29.19
N GLY A 367 -1.69 -1.56 -28.76
CA GLY A 367 -3.01 -2.15 -28.57
C GLY A 367 -3.16 -2.90 -27.24
N GLY A 368 -4.40 -3.13 -26.84
CA GLY A 368 -4.78 -4.01 -25.74
C GLY A 368 -5.52 -5.24 -26.25
N ILE A 369 -6.31 -5.90 -25.41
CA ILE A 369 -7.02 -7.13 -25.82
C ILE A 369 -8.06 -6.88 -26.94
N GLY A 370 -8.54 -5.63 -27.10
CA GLY A 370 -9.56 -5.27 -28.08
C GLY A 370 -10.91 -5.96 -27.88
N GLU A 371 -11.84 -5.73 -28.81
CA GLU A 371 -13.17 -6.35 -28.78
C GLU A 371 -13.08 -7.88 -28.94
N GLU A 372 -12.22 -8.36 -29.84
CA GLU A 372 -12.01 -9.79 -30.06
C GLU A 372 -11.50 -10.50 -28.80
N GLY A 373 -10.50 -9.92 -28.11
CA GLY A 373 -10.00 -10.48 -26.86
C GLY A 373 -11.04 -10.46 -25.74
N MET A 374 -11.91 -9.44 -25.71
CA MET A 374 -13.05 -9.40 -24.77
C MET A 374 -14.08 -10.49 -25.06
N GLU A 375 -14.40 -10.75 -26.33
CA GLU A 375 -15.29 -11.87 -26.70
C GLU A 375 -14.68 -13.23 -26.39
N ASN A 376 -13.37 -13.40 -26.56
CA ASN A 376 -12.68 -14.62 -26.14
C ASN A 376 -12.67 -14.79 -24.62
N LEU A 377 -12.53 -13.70 -23.86
CA LEU A 377 -12.68 -13.73 -22.40
C LEU A 377 -14.10 -14.15 -21.98
N LYS A 378 -15.15 -13.64 -22.65
CA LYS A 378 -16.53 -14.09 -22.39
C LYS A 378 -16.70 -15.58 -22.65
N LYS A 379 -16.16 -16.10 -23.77
CA LYS A 379 -16.18 -17.53 -24.09
C LYS A 379 -15.47 -18.37 -23.03
N PHE A 380 -14.30 -17.91 -22.56
CA PHE A 380 -13.55 -18.55 -21.48
C PHE A 380 -14.40 -18.71 -20.21
N VAL A 381 -15.02 -17.62 -19.73
CA VAL A 381 -15.87 -17.67 -18.53
C VAL A 381 -17.10 -18.53 -18.79
N ALA A 382 -17.80 -18.33 -19.91
CA ALA A 382 -19.00 -19.12 -20.24
C ALA A 382 -18.70 -20.63 -20.31
N GLY A 383 -17.48 -21.00 -20.71
CA GLY A 383 -16.98 -22.37 -20.78
C GLY A 383 -16.65 -23.03 -19.44
N GLY A 384 -16.62 -22.29 -18.34
CA GLY A 384 -16.31 -22.80 -17.00
C GLY A 384 -15.11 -22.15 -16.31
N GLY A 385 -14.41 -21.24 -16.98
CA GLY A 385 -13.28 -20.52 -16.40
C GLY A 385 -13.69 -19.55 -15.28
N LYS A 386 -12.79 -19.30 -14.33
CA LYS A 386 -12.97 -18.27 -13.29
C LYS A 386 -12.29 -16.98 -13.73
N LEU A 387 -13.02 -15.87 -13.70
CA LEU A 387 -12.47 -14.52 -13.91
C LEU A 387 -12.44 -13.79 -12.57
N ILE A 388 -11.26 -13.32 -12.18
CA ILE A 388 -11.03 -12.60 -10.92
C ILE A 388 -10.58 -11.18 -11.27
N CYS A 389 -11.32 -10.18 -10.81
CA CYS A 389 -11.05 -8.78 -11.14
C CYS A 389 -10.70 -8.02 -9.87
N PHE A 390 -9.64 -7.22 -9.93
CA PHE A 390 -9.28 -6.29 -8.87
C PHE A 390 -9.69 -4.87 -9.24
N ASP A 391 -10.40 -4.21 -8.32
CA ASP A 391 -10.75 -2.79 -8.30
C ASP A 391 -11.15 -2.22 -9.68
N ASP A 392 -10.32 -1.36 -10.30
CA ASP A 392 -10.61 -0.68 -11.57
C ASP A 392 -11.01 -1.62 -12.73
N SER A 393 -10.50 -2.85 -12.76
CA SER A 393 -10.89 -3.82 -13.80
C SER A 393 -12.32 -4.32 -13.64
N CYS A 394 -12.90 -4.20 -12.44
CA CYS A 394 -14.29 -4.58 -12.19
C CYS A 394 -15.26 -3.73 -13.01
N GLU A 395 -15.01 -2.43 -13.17
CA GLU A 395 -15.90 -1.53 -13.92
C GLU A 395 -16.00 -1.97 -15.39
N LEU A 396 -14.86 -2.31 -15.99
CA LEU A 396 -14.80 -2.85 -17.34
C LEU A 396 -15.65 -4.13 -17.44
N ILE A 397 -15.48 -5.07 -16.51
CA ILE A 397 -16.14 -6.37 -16.58
C ILE A 397 -17.64 -6.27 -16.26
N ILE A 398 -18.04 -5.42 -15.32
CA ILE A 398 -19.45 -5.12 -15.04
C ILE A 398 -20.16 -4.64 -16.32
N LYS A 399 -19.55 -3.69 -17.03
CA LYS A 399 -20.07 -3.16 -18.30
C LYS A 399 -20.08 -4.21 -19.41
N GLN A 400 -18.95 -4.89 -19.65
CA GLN A 400 -18.81 -5.80 -20.80
C GLN A 400 -19.64 -7.08 -20.67
N PHE A 401 -19.89 -7.55 -19.45
CA PHE A 401 -20.70 -8.74 -19.18
C PHE A 401 -22.16 -8.41 -18.81
N ASN A 402 -22.54 -7.11 -18.78
CA ASN A 402 -23.86 -6.63 -18.35
C ASN A 402 -24.28 -7.20 -16.98
N LEU A 403 -23.36 -7.16 -16.02
CA LEU A 403 -23.60 -7.73 -14.70
C LEU A 403 -24.58 -6.85 -13.89
N PRO A 404 -25.48 -7.44 -13.07
CA PRO A 404 -26.51 -6.69 -12.37
C PRO A 404 -25.99 -6.13 -11.04
N LEU A 405 -24.95 -5.29 -11.15
CA LEU A 405 -24.37 -4.49 -10.09
C LEU A 405 -23.69 -3.27 -10.71
N LYS A 406 -23.43 -2.23 -9.90
CA LYS A 406 -22.73 -1.01 -10.34
C LYS A 406 -21.81 -0.49 -9.25
N ASN A 407 -20.75 0.22 -9.65
CA ASN A 407 -19.95 1.00 -8.72
C ASN A 407 -20.70 2.29 -8.34
N VAL A 408 -21.06 2.45 -7.07
CA VAL A 408 -21.79 3.64 -6.58
C VAL A 408 -20.92 4.88 -6.42
N LEU A 409 -19.60 4.72 -6.48
CA LEU A 409 -18.64 5.81 -6.36
C LEU A 409 -18.31 6.43 -7.72
N ASN A 410 -18.64 5.75 -8.82
CA ASN A 410 -18.41 6.25 -10.16
C ASN A 410 -19.24 7.53 -10.39
N GLY A 411 -18.57 8.59 -10.85
CA GLY A 411 -19.18 9.89 -11.11
C GLY A 411 -19.29 10.84 -9.90
N LEU A 412 -18.95 10.38 -8.68
CA LEU A 412 -18.87 11.29 -7.53
C LEU A 412 -17.69 12.25 -7.69
N LYS A 413 -17.91 13.51 -7.31
CA LYS A 413 -16.84 14.51 -7.28
C LYS A 413 -15.91 14.25 -6.10
N ARG A 414 -14.65 14.66 -6.25
CA ARG A 414 -13.63 14.54 -5.18
C ARG A 414 -14.01 15.24 -3.87
N ASN A 415 -14.86 16.27 -3.91
CA ASN A 415 -15.37 16.94 -2.71
C ASN A 415 -16.63 16.28 -2.12
N GLU A 416 -17.19 15.25 -2.76
CA GLU A 416 -18.28 14.43 -2.25
C GLU A 416 -17.75 13.12 -1.64
N PHE A 417 -16.80 12.48 -2.32
CA PHE A 417 -16.12 11.28 -1.87
C PHE A 417 -14.63 11.33 -2.22
N TYR A 418 -13.78 11.04 -1.23
CA TYR A 418 -12.35 10.89 -1.44
C TYR A 418 -11.75 10.02 -0.33
N ASN A 419 -10.96 9.04 -0.72
CA ASN A 419 -10.19 8.20 0.21
C ASN A 419 -8.90 7.77 -0.49
N PRO A 420 -7.78 8.47 -0.28
CA PRO A 420 -6.55 8.23 -1.02
C PRO A 420 -5.69 7.07 -0.49
N GLY A 421 -6.17 6.32 0.50
CA GLY A 421 -5.42 5.23 1.12
C GLY A 421 -5.72 5.14 2.59
N SER A 422 -6.64 4.25 2.97
CA SER A 422 -7.03 4.01 4.36
C SER A 422 -7.36 2.55 4.58
N ILE A 423 -7.36 2.14 5.85
CA ILE A 423 -7.78 0.82 6.27
C ILE A 423 -9.24 0.89 6.69
N VAL A 424 -10.05 0.06 6.05
CA VAL A 424 -11.50 -0.01 6.26
C VAL A 424 -11.94 -1.37 6.77
N ARG A 425 -13.06 -1.40 7.50
CA ARG A 425 -13.66 -2.61 8.06
C ARG A 425 -14.58 -3.27 7.03
N LEU A 426 -14.35 -4.56 6.79
CA LEU A 426 -15.24 -5.44 6.05
C LEU A 426 -16.01 -6.36 7.00
N ASN A 427 -17.32 -6.48 6.77
CA ASN A 427 -18.17 -7.54 7.31
C ASN A 427 -18.17 -8.71 6.32
N VAL A 428 -17.69 -9.87 6.76
CA VAL A 428 -17.40 -11.03 5.91
C VAL A 428 -18.34 -12.19 6.21
N ASN A 429 -18.92 -12.77 5.16
CA ASN A 429 -19.69 -14.01 5.26
C ASN A 429 -18.75 -15.22 5.28
N THR A 430 -18.27 -15.61 6.46
CA THR A 430 -17.31 -16.71 6.67
C THR A 430 -17.87 -18.11 6.37
N THR A 431 -19.17 -18.23 6.08
CA THR A 431 -19.75 -19.49 5.59
C THR A 431 -19.47 -19.74 4.10
N ASN A 432 -19.10 -18.70 3.36
CA ASN A 432 -18.78 -18.80 1.94
C ASN A 432 -17.35 -19.34 1.75
N ALA A 433 -17.14 -20.18 0.74
CA ALA A 433 -15.85 -20.77 0.43
C ALA A 433 -14.74 -19.73 0.14
N LEU A 434 -15.08 -18.60 -0.49
CA LEU A 434 -14.15 -17.50 -0.75
C LEU A 434 -13.64 -16.84 0.54
N ALA A 435 -14.39 -16.96 1.63
CA ALA A 435 -14.05 -16.38 2.93
C ALA A 435 -13.48 -17.40 3.93
N LYS A 436 -13.10 -18.60 3.48
CA LYS A 436 -12.57 -19.65 4.35
C LYS A 436 -11.29 -19.17 5.05
N GLY A 437 -11.26 -19.31 6.38
CA GLY A 437 -10.12 -18.93 7.21
C GLY A 437 -10.04 -17.44 7.58
N LEU A 438 -10.98 -16.62 7.10
CA LEU A 438 -11.09 -15.21 7.50
C LEU A 438 -12.03 -15.02 8.70
N SER A 439 -11.83 -13.91 9.40
CA SER A 439 -12.69 -13.45 10.50
C SER A 439 -13.95 -12.76 9.97
N LYS A 440 -15.02 -12.74 10.79
CA LYS A 440 -16.28 -12.02 10.47
C LYS A 440 -16.07 -10.54 10.21
N GLU A 441 -15.08 -9.95 10.88
CA GLU A 441 -14.58 -8.62 10.59
C GLU A 441 -13.16 -8.75 10.05
N THR A 442 -12.89 -8.16 8.88
CA THR A 442 -11.56 -8.18 8.25
C THR A 442 -11.20 -6.76 7.83
N ALA A 443 -9.98 -6.34 8.12
CA ALA A 443 -9.45 -5.07 7.65
C ALA A 443 -9.04 -5.19 6.17
N ALA A 444 -9.46 -4.24 5.35
CA ALA A 444 -9.06 -4.15 3.95
C ALA A 444 -8.47 -2.78 3.65
N TYR A 445 -7.59 -2.71 2.65
CA TYR A 445 -7.00 -1.45 2.22
C TYR A 445 -7.81 -0.85 1.07
N PHE A 446 -8.27 0.38 1.26
CA PHE A 446 -9.06 1.14 0.29
C PHE A 446 -8.23 2.32 -0.22
N ILE A 447 -8.06 2.44 -1.54
CA ILE A 447 -7.25 3.50 -2.16
C ILE A 447 -7.89 4.01 -3.44
N ASN A 448 -8.80 4.98 -3.29
CA ASN A 448 -9.70 5.45 -4.34
C ASN A 448 -10.43 4.28 -5.04
N SER A 449 -10.71 3.23 -4.27
CA SER A 449 -11.26 1.98 -4.75
C SER A 449 -12.77 2.05 -5.00
N SER A 450 -13.37 0.92 -5.33
CA SER A 450 -14.78 0.79 -5.70
C SER A 450 -15.69 0.42 -4.52
N ALA A 451 -17.00 0.63 -4.68
CA ALA A 451 -18.02 0.06 -3.81
C ALA A 451 -19.26 -0.33 -4.62
N PHE A 452 -19.73 -1.56 -4.48
CA PHE A 452 -20.78 -2.08 -5.34
C PHE A 452 -22.16 -2.05 -4.72
N GLU A 453 -23.14 -1.70 -5.54
CA GLU A 453 -24.56 -1.90 -5.29
C GLU A 453 -25.08 -2.97 -6.24
N ILE A 454 -25.61 -4.06 -5.66
CA ILE A 454 -26.18 -5.18 -6.40
C ILE A 454 -27.63 -4.84 -6.75
N SER A 455 -27.98 -4.89 -8.04
CA SER A 455 -29.36 -4.67 -8.50
C SER A 455 -30.18 -5.96 -8.57
N ASP A 456 -29.53 -7.12 -8.71
CA ASP A 456 -30.19 -8.44 -8.70
C ASP A 456 -29.47 -9.43 -7.76
N VAL A 457 -29.96 -9.54 -6.54
CA VAL A 457 -29.41 -10.44 -5.50
C VAL A 457 -29.62 -11.92 -5.80
N SER A 458 -30.46 -12.27 -6.77
CA SER A 458 -30.63 -13.66 -7.20
C SER A 458 -29.47 -14.13 -8.09
N LYS A 459 -28.78 -13.19 -8.76
CA LYS A 459 -27.67 -13.46 -9.69
C LYS A 459 -26.30 -13.13 -9.12
N VAL A 460 -26.22 -12.22 -8.15
CA VAL A 460 -24.95 -11.76 -7.57
C VAL A 460 -24.98 -12.00 -6.07
N LYS A 461 -23.95 -12.68 -5.58
CA LYS A 461 -23.75 -12.96 -4.15
C LYS A 461 -22.74 -11.97 -3.59
N SER A 462 -23.05 -11.37 -2.45
CA SER A 462 -22.11 -10.55 -1.68
C SER A 462 -21.39 -11.42 -0.66
N ILE A 463 -20.06 -11.47 -0.71
CA ILE A 463 -19.21 -12.28 0.18
C ILE A 463 -18.68 -11.42 1.32
N ALA A 464 -18.27 -10.19 1.00
CA ALA A 464 -17.88 -9.19 1.97
C ALA A 464 -18.57 -7.86 1.64
N LYS A 465 -18.92 -7.11 2.67
CA LYS A 465 -19.46 -5.75 2.59
C LYS A 465 -18.60 -4.82 3.41
N TYR A 466 -18.49 -3.57 3.00
CA TYR A 466 -18.02 -2.52 3.90
C TYR A 466 -18.97 -2.43 5.11
N ALA A 467 -18.43 -2.18 6.30
CA ALA A 467 -19.22 -2.08 7.52
C ALA A 467 -20.35 -1.02 7.39
N GLU A 468 -21.48 -1.25 8.05
CA GLU A 468 -22.66 -0.36 7.96
C GLU A 468 -22.46 0.98 8.68
N LYS A 469 -21.55 1.00 9.66
CA LYS A 469 -21.14 2.17 10.46
C LYS A 469 -19.68 2.00 10.83
N GLU A 470 -18.99 3.11 11.11
CA GLU A 470 -17.59 3.12 11.57
C GLU A 470 -16.69 2.28 10.65
N VAL A 471 -16.83 2.52 9.34
CA VAL A 471 -16.11 1.76 8.32
C VAL A 471 -14.62 2.05 8.37
N LEU A 472 -14.21 3.25 8.80
CA LEU A 472 -12.82 3.65 8.91
C LEU A 472 -12.18 3.01 10.15
N LEU A 473 -11.13 2.20 9.96
CA LEU A 473 -10.32 1.66 11.05
C LEU A 473 -9.08 2.51 11.31
N SER A 474 -8.46 3.03 10.26
CA SER A 474 -7.23 3.82 10.31
C SER A 474 -7.07 4.63 9.03
N GLY A 475 -6.90 5.94 9.14
CA GLY A 475 -6.65 6.86 8.03
C GLY A 475 -7.68 7.99 7.96
N TRP A 476 -8.29 8.16 6.79
CA TRP A 476 -9.24 9.24 6.52
C TRP A 476 -10.19 8.90 5.38
N VAL A 477 -11.45 9.30 5.51
CA VAL A 477 -12.44 9.17 4.44
C VAL A 477 -13.35 10.39 4.42
N LEU A 478 -13.54 10.97 3.24
CA LEU A 478 -14.63 11.90 2.96
C LEU A 478 -15.78 11.14 2.31
N GLY A 479 -17.00 11.35 2.81
CA GLY A 479 -18.19 10.71 2.26
C GLY A 479 -18.37 9.26 2.70
N GLU A 480 -18.02 8.91 3.94
CA GLU A 480 -18.11 7.54 4.50
C GLU A 480 -19.43 6.81 4.15
N LYS A 481 -20.55 7.54 4.21
CA LYS A 481 -21.90 7.05 3.87
C LYS A 481 -22.02 6.37 2.50
N TYR A 482 -21.15 6.67 1.54
CA TYR A 482 -21.18 6.04 0.22
C TYR A 482 -20.59 4.62 0.23
N LEU A 483 -19.80 4.26 1.24
CA LEU A 483 -19.28 2.90 1.45
C LEU A 483 -20.22 2.03 2.27
N ASN A 484 -20.91 2.61 3.26
CA ASN A 484 -21.60 1.86 4.30
C ASN A 484 -22.57 0.81 3.74
N GLY A 485 -22.33 -0.46 4.12
CA GLY A 485 -23.15 -1.60 3.72
C GLY A 485 -23.05 -2.00 2.24
N LYS A 486 -22.26 -1.30 1.42
CA LYS A 486 -22.02 -1.65 0.02
C LYS A 486 -21.12 -2.88 -0.09
N THR A 487 -21.26 -3.60 -1.19
CA THR A 487 -20.51 -4.84 -1.42
C THR A 487 -19.06 -4.53 -1.79
N ALA A 488 -18.13 -5.19 -1.09
CA ALA A 488 -16.69 -5.09 -1.29
C ALA A 488 -16.12 -6.31 -2.04
N LEU A 489 -16.77 -7.47 -1.94
CA LEU A 489 -16.44 -8.67 -2.69
C LEU A 489 -17.72 -9.34 -3.17
N ALA A 490 -17.86 -9.51 -4.49
CA ALA A 490 -19.01 -10.14 -5.13
C ALA A 490 -18.61 -11.36 -5.95
N GLU A 491 -19.52 -12.34 -6.06
CA GLU A 491 -19.44 -13.47 -6.99
C GLU A 491 -20.71 -13.52 -7.84
N THR A 492 -20.57 -13.80 -9.13
CA THR A 492 -21.69 -14.07 -10.03
C THR A 492 -21.38 -15.20 -11.00
N ASP A 493 -22.41 -15.91 -11.41
CA ASP A 493 -22.34 -16.97 -12.42
C ASP A 493 -22.43 -16.37 -13.83
N TYR A 494 -21.60 -16.87 -14.76
CA TYR A 494 -21.70 -16.53 -16.17
C TYR A 494 -21.47 -17.77 -17.03
N GLY A 495 -22.53 -18.26 -17.68
CA GLY A 495 -22.53 -19.57 -18.31
C GLY A 495 -22.23 -20.67 -17.28
N LYS A 496 -21.15 -21.42 -17.48
CA LYS A 496 -20.67 -22.45 -16.55
C LYS A 496 -19.59 -21.95 -15.58
N GLY A 497 -19.06 -20.76 -15.81
CA GLY A 497 -17.96 -20.20 -15.03
C GLY A 497 -18.40 -19.18 -14.00
N LYS A 498 -17.41 -18.53 -13.40
CA LYS A 498 -17.58 -17.60 -12.28
C LYS A 498 -16.86 -16.29 -12.56
N ILE A 499 -17.45 -15.19 -12.12
CA ILE A 499 -16.79 -13.88 -12.08
C ILE A 499 -16.76 -13.42 -10.62
N ILE A 500 -15.56 -13.12 -10.12
CA ILE A 500 -15.29 -12.67 -8.77
C ILE A 500 -14.76 -11.24 -8.84
N LEU A 501 -15.46 -10.30 -8.20
CA LEU A 501 -15.21 -8.87 -8.29
C LEU A 501 -14.79 -8.32 -6.93
N PHE A 502 -13.54 -7.88 -6.83
CA PHE A 502 -13.02 -7.20 -5.65
C PHE A 502 -13.15 -5.70 -5.83
N ALA A 503 -13.94 -5.04 -4.99
CA ALA A 503 -14.10 -3.58 -4.99
C ALA A 503 -12.89 -2.84 -4.37
N PHE A 504 -11.77 -3.53 -4.20
CA PHE A 504 -10.53 -3.04 -3.63
C PHE A 504 -9.39 -3.90 -4.17
N ARG A 505 -8.15 -3.52 -3.86
CA ARG A 505 -6.95 -4.29 -4.23
C ARG A 505 -6.60 -5.25 -3.09
N PRO A 506 -7.00 -6.54 -3.13
CA PRO A 506 -6.82 -7.45 -1.99
C PRO A 506 -5.36 -7.76 -1.67
N GLN A 507 -4.45 -7.45 -2.59
CA GLN A 507 -3.02 -7.66 -2.46
C GLN A 507 -2.21 -6.37 -2.33
N HIS A 508 -2.86 -5.23 -2.07
CA HIS A 508 -2.27 -3.89 -2.15
C HIS A 508 -0.80 -3.84 -1.68
N ARG A 509 0.09 -3.56 -2.64
CA ARG A 509 1.56 -3.43 -2.46
C ARG A 509 2.25 -4.65 -1.80
N GLY A 510 1.63 -5.82 -1.84
CA GLY A 510 2.11 -7.02 -1.14
C GLY A 510 2.08 -6.91 0.39
N GLN A 511 1.35 -5.95 0.96
CA GLN A 511 1.33 -5.68 2.41
C GLN A 511 0.09 -6.23 3.12
N THR A 512 -1.02 -6.41 2.41
CA THR A 512 -2.32 -6.76 3.00
C THR A 512 -2.52 -8.26 3.21
N PHE A 513 -1.65 -8.89 4.02
CA PHE A 513 -1.75 -10.32 4.33
C PHE A 513 -3.13 -10.72 4.88
N GLY A 514 -3.83 -9.80 5.55
CA GLY A 514 -5.18 -10.04 6.06
C GLY A 514 -6.23 -10.33 4.98
N THR A 515 -5.99 -9.91 3.73
CA THR A 515 -6.93 -10.10 2.61
C THR A 515 -6.41 -11.06 1.54
N PHE A 516 -5.17 -11.53 1.61
CA PHE A 516 -4.64 -12.54 0.68
C PHE A 516 -5.46 -13.85 0.65
N PRO A 517 -6.02 -14.36 1.77
CA PRO A 517 -6.82 -15.57 1.74
C PRO A 517 -8.03 -15.49 0.78
N PHE A 518 -8.62 -14.31 0.55
CA PHE A 518 -9.67 -14.17 -0.46
C PHE A 518 -9.18 -14.51 -1.87
N ILE A 519 -7.95 -14.10 -2.21
CA ILE A 519 -7.34 -14.39 -3.52
C ILE A 519 -7.07 -15.89 -3.63
N PHE A 520 -6.46 -16.47 -2.59
CA PHE A 520 -6.11 -17.89 -2.60
C PHE A 520 -7.35 -18.78 -2.71
N ASN A 521 -8.40 -18.48 -1.95
CA ASN A 521 -9.67 -19.20 -2.01
C ASN A 521 -10.36 -19.04 -3.39
N ALA A 522 -10.22 -17.89 -4.05
CA ALA A 522 -10.75 -17.66 -5.40
C ALA A 522 -10.05 -18.51 -6.48
N LEU A 523 -8.81 -18.92 -6.24
CA LEU A 523 -8.00 -19.72 -7.16
C LEU A 523 -8.21 -21.22 -7.01
N GLU A 524 -8.74 -21.70 -5.88
CA GLU A 524 -9.03 -23.12 -5.68
C GLU A 524 -10.01 -23.66 -6.72
N LYS A 525 -9.87 -24.93 -7.12
CA LYS A 525 -10.75 -25.57 -8.11
C LYS A 525 -12.17 -25.81 -7.58
#